data_AF-A0A5C5SFM3-F1
#
_entry.id   AF-A0A5C5SFM3-F1
#
_cell.length_a   1.000
_cell.length_b   1.000
_cell.length_c   1.000
_cell.angle_alpha   90.00
_cell.angle_beta   90.00
_cell.angle_gamma   90.00
#
_symmetry.space_group_name_H-M   'P 1'
#
loop_
_entity.id
_entity.type
_entity.pdbx_description
1 polymer ?
#
loop_
_entity_poly.entity_id
_entity_poly.type
_entity_poly.pdbx_seq_one_letter_code
_entity_poly.pdbx_strand_id
1 'polypeptide(L)' 'MGKLIITIHLKGMVTISFQEIKVTENMEHAFRDAHGFGIHECENNPELLVKVEQKREQEYQKSQQMVARLDNQVHRSL' A
#
# COMPACT_ATOMS: atom_id res chain seq x y z
N MET A 1 12.46 -14.65 -9.25
CA MET A 1 12.99 -13.40 -8.66
C MET A 1 11.88 -12.37 -8.75
N GLY A 2 11.24 -12.02 -7.63
CA GLY A 2 10.09 -11.09 -7.60
C GLY A 2 10.55 -9.65 -7.37
N LYS A 3 9.92 -8.70 -8.05
CA LYS A 3 10.20 -7.26 -8.15
C LYS A 3 9.06 -6.45 -7.51
N LEU A 4 9.06 -6.25 -6.19
CA LEU A 4 7.91 -5.60 -5.53
C LEU A 4 7.76 -4.14 -6.00
N ILE A 5 6.58 -3.79 -6.52
CA ILE A 5 6.25 -2.47 -7.09
C ILE A 5 5.53 -1.61 -6.04
N ILE A 6 6.16 -0.52 -5.58
CA ILE A 6 5.44 0.55 -4.87
C ILE A 6 6.10 1.90 -5.20
N THR A 7 5.38 2.82 -5.85
CA THR A 7 5.64 4.26 -5.79
C THR A 7 4.34 5.04 -5.96
N ILE A 8 3.96 5.81 -4.93
CA ILE A 8 2.80 6.73 -4.93
C ILE A 8 3.33 8.16 -5.07
N HIS A 9 2.80 8.94 -6.02
CA HIS A 9 2.91 10.40 -6.00
C HIS A 9 1.64 11.08 -6.54
N LEU A 10 0.97 11.82 -5.66
CA LEU A 10 -0.18 12.67 -5.99
C LEU A 10 0.28 14.12 -6.17
N LYS A 11 0.29 14.56 -7.44
CA LYS A 11 -0.22 15.84 -7.98
C LYS A 11 0.27 15.99 -9.43
N GLY A 12 -0.54 15.54 -10.38
CA GLY A 12 -0.48 15.99 -11.79
C GLY A 12 0.31 15.15 -12.80
N MET A 13 1.26 14.30 -12.37
CA MET A 13 1.91 13.32 -13.27
C MET A 13 2.45 12.18 -12.40
N VAL A 14 1.90 10.97 -12.56
CA VAL A 14 2.37 9.80 -11.80
C VAL A 14 3.60 9.23 -12.50
N THR A 15 4.77 9.43 -11.92
CA THR A 15 5.98 8.71 -12.32
C THR A 15 6.19 7.54 -11.36
N ILE A 16 6.08 6.32 -11.88
CA ILE A 16 6.42 5.10 -11.16
C ILE A 16 7.93 4.89 -11.34
N SER A 17 8.71 5.19 -10.31
CA SER A 17 10.13 4.80 -10.26
C SER A 17 10.26 3.38 -9.71
N PHE A 18 11.26 2.64 -10.22
CA PHE A 18 11.52 1.24 -9.90
C PHE A 18 12.76 1.14 -9.01
N GLN A 19 12.64 0.47 -7.86
CA GLN A 19 13.78 0.06 -7.06
C GLN A 19 13.77 -1.46 -6.91
N GLU A 20 14.89 -2.13 -7.21
CA GLU A 20 15.03 -3.56 -6.97
C GLU A 20 15.14 -3.83 -5.47
N ILE A 21 14.02 -4.27 -4.88
CA ILE A 21 14.01 -4.81 -3.53
C ILE A 21 14.01 -6.33 -3.67
N LYS A 22 15.00 -6.98 -3.05
CA LYS A 22 15.02 -8.45 -2.97
C LYS A 22 13.88 -8.89 -2.05
N VAL A 23 12.77 -9.32 -2.65
CA VAL A 23 11.64 -9.89 -1.91
C VAL A 23 12.13 -11.15 -1.19
N THR A 24 11.99 -11.14 0.13
CA THR A 24 12.29 -12.31 0.96
C THR A 24 11.08 -13.26 0.98
N GLU A 25 11.30 -14.55 1.25
CA GLU A 25 10.20 -15.52 1.40
C GLU A 25 9.20 -15.07 2.45
N ASN A 26 9.67 -14.52 3.57
CA ASN A 26 8.79 -13.99 4.63
C ASN A 26 7.89 -12.84 4.14
N MET A 27 8.39 -11.98 3.25
CA MET A 27 7.58 -10.91 2.64
C MET A 27 6.53 -11.47 1.69
N GLU A 28 6.90 -12.45 0.87
CA GLU A 28 5.98 -13.16 -0.03
C GLU A 28 4.85 -13.84 0.77
N HIS A 29 5.19 -14.54 1.86
CA HIS A 29 4.23 -15.17 2.75
C HIS A 29 3.30 -14.14 3.42
N ALA A 30 3.85 -13.11 4.05
CA ALA A 30 3.06 -12.09 4.74
C ALA A 30 2.11 -11.35 3.77
N PHE A 31 2.58 -11.06 2.55
CA PHE A 31 1.75 -10.43 1.53
C PHE A 31 0.64 -11.35 1.06
N ARG A 32 0.94 -12.65 0.85
CA ARG A 32 -0.07 -13.66 0.51
C ARG A 32 -1.13 -13.80 1.58
N ASP A 33 -0.74 -13.81 2.85
CA ASP A 33 -1.69 -13.89 3.97
C ASP A 33 -2.60 -12.64 4.02
N ALA A 34 -2.05 -11.46 3.71
CA ALA A 34 -2.80 -10.19 3.73
C ALA A 34 -3.72 -9.95 2.51
N HIS A 35 -3.36 -10.48 1.34
CA HIS A 35 -4.00 -10.18 0.06
C HIS A 35 -4.62 -11.38 -0.65
N GLY A 36 -4.27 -12.61 -0.27
CA GLY A 36 -4.72 -13.87 -0.87
C GLY A 36 -3.94 -14.34 -2.10
N PHE A 37 -2.92 -13.59 -2.52
CA PHE A 37 -2.06 -13.87 -3.68
C PHE A 37 -0.65 -13.36 -3.44
N GLY A 38 0.31 -13.88 -4.21
CA GLY A 38 1.73 -13.58 -4.05
C GLY A 38 2.15 -12.19 -4.52
N ILE A 39 3.32 -11.72 -4.08
CA ILE A 39 3.92 -10.47 -4.58
C ILE A 39 4.26 -10.65 -6.06
N HIS A 40 4.87 -11.79 -6.42
CA HIS A 40 5.21 -12.07 -7.81
C HIS A 40 3.97 -12.22 -8.71
N GLU A 41 2.87 -12.78 -8.17
CA GLU A 41 1.60 -12.86 -8.89
C GLU A 41 1.01 -11.45 -9.13
N CYS A 42 1.11 -10.58 -8.12
CA CYS A 42 0.66 -9.20 -8.20
C CYS A 42 1.42 -8.43 -9.30
N GLU A 43 2.75 -8.51 -9.31
CA GLU A 43 3.61 -7.78 -10.25
C GLU A 43 3.34 -8.08 -11.72
N ASN A 44 2.97 -9.33 -12.01
CA ASN A 44 2.72 -9.80 -13.36
C ASN A 44 1.26 -9.61 -13.80
N ASN A 45 0.38 -9.14 -12.90
CA ASN A 45 -1.04 -8.95 -13.18
C ASN A 45 -1.48 -7.50 -12.85
N PRO A 46 -1.69 -6.65 -13.87
CA PRO A 46 -2.15 -5.27 -13.69
C PRO A 46 -3.43 -5.12 -12.87
N GLU A 47 -4.35 -6.07 -12.95
CA GLU A 47 -5.61 -6.03 -12.20
C GLU A 47 -5.37 -6.22 -10.69
N LEU A 48 -4.42 -7.09 -10.33
CA LEU A 48 -4.02 -7.29 -8.94
C LEU A 48 -3.29 -6.06 -8.40
N LEU A 49 -2.45 -5.40 -9.20
CA LEU A 49 -1.82 -4.14 -8.82
C LEU A 49 -2.86 -3.07 -8.50
N VAL A 50 -3.84 -2.87 -9.39
CA VAL A 50 -4.92 -1.90 -9.17
C VAL A 50 -5.71 -2.25 -7.90
N LYS A 51 -6.01 -3.53 -7.67
CA LYS A 51 -6.72 -4.00 -6.46
C LYS A 51 -5.96 -3.68 -5.18
N VAL A 52 -4.64 -3.90 -5.16
CA VAL A 52 -3.79 -3.60 -3.99
C VAL A 52 -3.77 -2.09 -3.72
N GLU A 53 -3.55 -1.28 -4.75
CA GLU A 53 -3.47 0.18 -4.59
C GLU A 53 -4.81 0.81 -4.20
N GLN A 54 -5.94 0.31 -4.72
CA GLN A 54 -7.26 0.74 -4.27
C GLN A 54 -7.49 0.44 -2.78
N LYS A 55 -7.09 -0.75 -2.30
CA LYS A 55 -7.19 -1.10 -0.88
C LYS A 55 -6.31 -0.20 -0.02
N ARG A 56 -5.07 0.07 -0.45
CA ARG A 56 -4.14 0.97 0.24
C ARG A 56 -4.68 2.38 0.37
N GLU A 57 -5.27 2.93 -0.69
CA GLU A 57 -5.89 4.26 -0.66
C GLU A 57 -7.06 4.32 0.34
N GLN A 58 -7.93 3.30 0.35
CA GLN A 58 -9.03 3.22 1.31
C GLN A 58 -8.56 3.16 2.77
N GLU A 59 -7.52 2.36 3.04
CA GLU A 59 -6.93 2.24 4.38
C GLU A 59 -6.25 3.54 4.82
N TYR A 60 -5.55 4.21 3.90
CA TYR A 60 -4.96 5.51 4.14
C TYR A 60 -6.02 6.56 4.51
N GLN A 61 -7.10 6.67 3.73
CA GLN A 61 -8.20 7.60 4.02
C GLN A 61 -8.84 7.34 5.38
N LYS A 62 -9.08 6.07 5.74
CA LYS A 62 -9.59 5.70 7.07
C LYS A 62 -8.62 6.10 8.18
N SER A 63 -7.32 5.86 7.98
CA SER A 63 -6.29 6.24 8.93
C SER A 63 -6.26 7.76 9.18
N GLN A 64 -6.30 8.56 8.11
CA GLN A 64 -6.36 10.02 8.20
C GLN A 64 -7.58 10.51 8.99
N GLN A 65 -8.75 9.90 8.76
CA GLN A 65 -9.96 10.23 9.52
C GLN A 65 -9.82 9.88 11.02
N MET A 66 -9.19 8.75 11.36
CA MET A 66 -8.96 8.38 12.75
C MET A 66 -7.99 9.33 13.44
N VAL A 67 -6.88 9.67 12.78
CA VAL A 67 -5.90 10.64 13.28
C VAL A 67 -6.58 11.99 13.54
N ALA A 68 -7.36 12.50 12.59
CA ALA A 68 -8.09 13.75 12.76
C ALA A 68 -9.09 13.70 13.93
N ARG A 69 -9.77 12.56 14.16
CA ARG A 69 -10.68 12.40 15.30
C ARG A 69 -9.94 12.44 16.63
N LEU A 70 -8.80 11.74 16.72
CA LEU A 70 -7.97 11.72 17.93
C LEU A 70 -7.41 13.11 18.24
N ASP A 71 -6.89 13.81 17.22
CA ASP A 71 -6.35 15.15 17.37
C ASP A 71 -7.41 16.14 17.91
N ASN A 72 -8.63 16.08 17.35
CA ASN A 72 -9.75 16.87 17.85
C ASN A 72 -10.17 16.53 19.29
N GLN A 73 -10.06 15.27 19.72
CA GLN A 73 -10.37 14.87 21.09
C GLN A 73 -9.33 15.39 22.09
N VAL A 74 -8.04 15.30 21.74
CA VAL A 74 -6.95 15.85 22.54
C VAL A 74 -7.10 17.36 22.68
N HIS A 75 -7.37 18.07 21.57
CA HIS A 75 -7.49 19.53 21.60
C HIS A 75 -8.73 20.04 22.36
N ARG A 76 -9.78 19.22 22.50
CA ARG A 76 -10.97 19.57 23.31
C ARG A 76 -10.82 19.25 24.81
N SER A 77 -9.81 18.47 25.18
CA SER A 77 -9.57 18.03 26.56
C SER A 77 -8.41 18.75 27.26
N LEU A 78 -7.71 19.64 26.53
CA LEU A 78 -6.78 20.65 27.04
C LEU A 78 -7.52 21.99 27.24
#